data_AF-A0A5C3EFB4-F1
#
_entry.id   AF-A0A5C3EFB4-F1
#
_cell.length_a   1.000
_cell.length_b   1.000
_cell.length_c   1.000
_cell.angle_alpha   90.00
_cell.angle_beta   90.00
_cell.angle_gamma   90.00
#
_symmetry.space_group_name_H-M   'P 1'
#
loop_
_entity.id
_entity.type
_entity.pdbx_description
1 polymer ?
#
loop_
_entity_poly.entity_id
_entity_poly.type
_entity_poly.pdbx_seq_one_letter_code
_entity_poly.pdbx_strand_id
1 'polypeptide(L)'
;MYLSPSQGETSSSRNTSAVTGSPPSAKRGKLSPHERQAQAISKLLANPDKEIHIPEGPKEKSIRPARDVMKNVTGSSAGAGSGEFHVYKQQRRREYERIQLMEEQNRKRTEQEEFDRKHAQVQRKDDAKTDKNRAKREKKKLAALKAHAAAKGKDPAKVSTTSNSSSKSQQPEAKRPRLHNDAVQRIQFKHKDDSDHSDDHDDDHDDAAGDTF
;
A
#
# COMPACT_ATOMS: atom_id res chain seq x y z
N MET A 1 -26.64 -81.41 49.29
CA MET A 1 -25.57 -80.56 49.88
C MET A 1 -26.17 -79.17 50.05
N TYR A 2 -26.31 -78.74 51.30
CA TYR A 2 -26.88 -77.47 51.75
C TYR A 2 -25.96 -76.27 51.42
N LEU A 3 -26.49 -75.05 51.19
CA LEU A 3 -26.29 -73.84 52.03
C LEU A 3 -26.90 -72.54 51.40
N SER A 4 -27.75 -71.91 52.20
CA SER A 4 -28.23 -70.51 52.35
C SER A 4 -28.34 -69.46 51.20
N PRO A 5 -29.42 -68.64 51.22
CA PRO A 5 -29.57 -67.38 50.48
C PRO A 5 -29.04 -66.16 51.28
N SER A 6 -28.62 -65.09 50.60
CA SER A 6 -28.29 -63.78 51.21
C SER A 6 -28.97 -62.64 50.44
N GLN A 7 -29.85 -61.92 51.13
CA GLN A 7 -30.38 -60.62 50.70
C GLN A 7 -29.45 -59.48 51.13
N GLY A 8 -29.51 -58.35 50.44
CA GLY A 8 -28.88 -57.09 50.85
C GLY A 8 -29.12 -55.98 49.83
N GLU A 9 -29.93 -55.00 50.24
CA GLU A 9 -30.50 -53.91 49.45
C GLU A 9 -29.56 -52.71 49.23
N THR A 10 -30.16 -51.60 48.75
CA THR A 10 -29.69 -50.21 48.61
C THR A 10 -29.04 -49.91 47.23
N SER A 11 -29.36 -48.86 46.46
CA SER A 11 -30.08 -47.62 46.75
C SER A 11 -30.73 -47.05 45.48
N SER A 12 -31.96 -46.56 45.63
CA SER A 12 -32.58 -45.55 44.77
C SER A 12 -31.72 -44.29 44.73
N SER A 13 -31.39 -43.81 43.52
CA SER A 13 -30.97 -42.43 43.32
C SER A 13 -31.81 -41.82 42.20
N ARG A 14 -32.94 -41.23 42.61
CA ARG A 14 -33.50 -40.08 41.92
C ARG A 14 -32.50 -38.94 42.10
N ASN A 15 -31.85 -38.52 41.03
CA ASN A 15 -31.29 -37.17 40.97
C ASN A 15 -31.82 -36.46 39.73
N THR A 16 -32.84 -35.67 40.00
CA THR A 16 -33.24 -34.42 39.36
C THR A 16 -32.32 -33.93 38.25
N SER A 17 -32.74 -34.09 37.00
CA SER A 17 -32.25 -33.34 35.85
C SER A 17 -32.66 -31.86 36.01
N ALA A 18 -31.92 -31.16 36.86
CA ALA A 18 -32.01 -29.72 37.01
C ALA A 18 -31.43 -29.05 35.76
N VAL A 19 -32.32 -28.45 34.99
CA VAL A 19 -32.17 -27.14 34.33
C VAL A 19 -30.71 -26.68 34.15
N THR A 20 -30.08 -27.13 33.07
CA THR A 20 -29.07 -26.32 32.39
C THR A 20 -29.71 -25.84 31.10
N GLY A 21 -30.45 -24.73 31.20
CA GLY A 21 -30.92 -24.00 30.03
C GLY A 21 -29.71 -23.55 29.21
N SER A 22 -29.37 -24.32 28.18
CA SER A 22 -28.66 -23.75 27.04
C SER A 22 -29.57 -22.63 26.54
N PRO A 23 -29.11 -21.37 26.47
CA PRO A 23 -29.93 -20.34 25.87
C PRO A 23 -30.32 -20.81 24.46
N PRO A 24 -31.58 -20.61 24.04
CA PRO A 24 -31.98 -20.95 22.68
C PRO A 24 -31.01 -20.20 21.75
N SER A 25 -30.47 -20.88 20.75
CA SER A 25 -29.54 -20.28 19.81
C SER A 25 -30.26 -19.12 19.13
N ALA A 26 -30.08 -17.92 19.68
CA ALA A 26 -30.67 -16.71 19.15
C ALA A 26 -30.14 -16.63 17.72
N LYS A 27 -31.06 -16.64 16.75
CA LYS A 27 -30.76 -16.50 15.33
C LYS A 27 -29.85 -15.29 15.20
N ARG A 28 -28.55 -15.52 15.04
CA ARG A 28 -27.55 -14.43 14.93
C ARG A 28 -27.89 -13.72 13.64
N GLY A 29 -28.62 -12.61 13.77
CA GLY A 29 -28.84 -11.69 12.67
C GLY A 29 -27.48 -11.28 12.10
N LYS A 30 -27.46 -10.93 10.83
CA LYS A 30 -26.26 -10.40 10.19
C LYS A 30 -25.87 -9.14 10.95
N LEU A 31 -24.83 -9.25 11.78
CA LEU A 31 -24.34 -8.17 12.64
C LEU A 31 -24.09 -6.93 11.79
N SER A 32 -24.50 -5.77 12.31
CA SER A 32 -24.19 -4.48 11.70
C SER A 32 -22.67 -4.34 11.51
N PRO A 33 -22.16 -3.62 10.48
CA PRO A 33 -20.72 -3.37 10.35
C PRO A 33 -20.07 -2.84 11.63
N HIS A 34 -20.76 -1.95 12.34
CA HIS A 34 -20.30 -1.39 13.62
C HIS A 34 -20.27 -2.45 14.73
N GLU A 35 -21.24 -3.36 14.75
CA GLU A 35 -21.32 -4.42 15.74
C GLU A 35 -20.22 -5.48 15.53
N ARG A 36 -19.87 -5.79 14.27
CA ARG A 36 -18.70 -6.64 13.96
C ARG A 36 -17.40 -6.01 14.42
N GLN A 37 -17.25 -4.70 14.22
CA GLN A 37 -16.07 -3.97 14.70
C GLN A 37 -16.01 -3.94 16.22
N ALA A 38 -17.12 -3.69 16.91
CA ALA A 38 -17.20 -3.72 18.37
C ALA A 38 -16.87 -5.11 18.94
N GLN A 39 -17.32 -6.19 18.29
CA GLN A 39 -16.94 -7.56 18.66
C GLN A 39 -15.44 -7.84 18.45
N ALA A 40 -14.84 -7.34 17.36
CA ALA A 40 -13.41 -7.45 17.14
C ALA A 40 -12.59 -6.66 18.19
N ILE A 41 -13.03 -5.44 18.52
CA ILE A 41 -12.41 -4.59 19.54
C ILE A 41 -12.51 -5.22 20.93
N SER A 42 -13.69 -5.68 21.33
CA SER A 42 -13.88 -6.35 22.63
C SER A 42 -13.02 -7.61 22.77
N LYS A 43 -12.87 -8.39 21.69
CA LYS A 43 -11.96 -9.55 21.65
C LYS A 43 -10.49 -9.15 21.78
N LEU A 44 -10.08 -8.03 21.16
CA LEU A 44 -8.72 -7.52 21.22
C LEU A 44 -8.38 -7.00 22.63
N LEU A 45 -9.30 -6.25 23.23
CA LEU A 45 -9.14 -5.67 24.56
C LEU A 45 -9.28 -6.69 25.71
N ALA A 46 -9.82 -7.88 25.44
CA ALA A 46 -9.91 -8.95 26.43
C ALA A 46 -8.52 -9.43 26.91
N ASN A 47 -7.48 -9.32 26.08
CA ASN A 47 -6.10 -9.65 26.44
C ASN A 47 -5.14 -8.61 25.82
N PRO A 48 -4.92 -7.46 26.48
CA PRO A 48 -4.13 -6.36 25.92
C PRO A 48 -2.63 -6.70 25.81
N ASP A 49 -2.12 -7.63 26.61
CA ASP A 49 -0.70 -8.00 26.62
C ASP A 49 -0.30 -8.96 25.48
N LYS A 50 -1.27 -9.44 24.70
CA LYS A 50 -1.01 -10.38 23.61
C LYS A 50 -0.56 -9.64 22.35
N GLU A 51 0.62 -9.96 21.84
CA GLU A 51 1.11 -9.43 20.57
C GLU A 51 0.13 -9.72 19.43
N ILE A 52 -0.17 -8.67 18.65
CA ILE A 52 -1.11 -8.72 17.54
C ILE A 52 -0.32 -9.02 16.26
N HIS A 53 -0.55 -10.19 15.66
CA HIS A 53 0.01 -10.51 14.35
C HIS A 53 -0.84 -9.89 13.24
N ILE A 54 -0.28 -8.87 12.57
CA ILE A 54 -0.86 -8.31 11.35
C ILE A 54 -0.36 -9.18 10.18
N PRO A 55 -1.25 -9.83 9.40
CA PRO A 55 -0.81 -10.65 8.28
C PRO A 55 -0.11 -9.78 7.24
N GLU A 56 1.00 -10.29 6.70
CA GLU A 56 1.65 -9.71 5.54
C GLU A 56 0.70 -9.72 4.33
N GLY A 57 0.89 -8.77 3.41
CA GLY A 57 0.09 -8.69 2.19
C GLY A 57 0.18 -9.96 1.32
N PRO A 58 -0.72 -10.13 0.34
CA PRO A 58 -0.69 -11.27 -0.56
C PRO A 58 0.68 -11.41 -1.23
N LYS A 59 1.33 -12.56 -1.03
CA LYS A 59 2.62 -12.85 -1.66
C LYS A 59 2.41 -13.20 -3.13
N GLU A 60 3.32 -12.77 -3.99
CA GLU A 60 3.31 -13.18 -5.38
C GLU A 60 3.51 -14.69 -5.50
N LYS A 61 2.81 -15.32 -6.44
CA LYS A 61 2.98 -16.74 -6.73
C LYS A 61 4.41 -16.93 -7.23
N SER A 62 5.18 -17.82 -6.61
CA SER A 62 6.53 -18.18 -7.04
C SER A 62 6.64 -19.69 -7.22
N ILE A 63 7.30 -20.14 -8.28
CA ILE A 63 7.58 -21.55 -8.48
C ILE A 63 8.88 -21.91 -7.78
N ARG A 64 8.91 -23.13 -7.21
CA ARG A 64 10.12 -23.63 -6.54
C ARG A 64 11.27 -23.70 -7.54
N PRO A 65 12.49 -23.26 -7.18
CA PRO A 65 13.63 -23.35 -8.07
C PRO A 65 13.90 -24.81 -8.45
N ALA A 66 14.47 -25.00 -9.65
CA ALA A 66 14.93 -26.31 -10.08
C ALA A 66 15.99 -26.84 -9.10
N ARG A 67 16.00 -28.15 -8.89
CA ARG A 67 17.05 -28.79 -8.09
C ARG A 67 18.35 -28.78 -8.89
N ASP A 68 19.44 -28.41 -8.23
CA ASP A 68 20.78 -28.36 -8.83
C ASP A 68 21.27 -29.75 -9.26
N VAL A 69 21.25 -30.72 -8.34
CA VAL A 69 21.67 -32.10 -8.63
C VAL A 69 20.50 -33.07 -8.52
N MET A 70 20.26 -33.83 -9.59
CA MET A 70 19.35 -34.97 -9.59
C MET A 70 20.15 -36.23 -9.24
N LYS A 71 19.76 -36.88 -8.13
CA LYS A 71 20.48 -38.06 -7.60
C LYS A 71 20.12 -39.38 -8.31
N ASN A 72 19.01 -39.40 -9.05
CA ASN A 72 18.40 -40.63 -9.59
C ASN A 72 18.30 -40.56 -11.12
N VAL A 73 19.37 -40.14 -11.79
CA VAL A 73 19.40 -40.07 -13.25
C VAL A 73 19.80 -41.44 -13.81
N THR A 74 18.86 -42.11 -14.47
CA THR A 74 19.14 -43.37 -15.19
C THR A 74 19.98 -43.05 -16.44
N GLY A 75 20.90 -43.95 -16.82
CA GLY A 75 21.82 -43.74 -17.94
C GLY A 75 21.14 -43.44 -19.28
N SER A 76 21.83 -42.72 -20.17
CA SER A 76 21.26 -42.18 -21.41
C SER A 76 20.78 -43.23 -22.42
N SER A 77 21.28 -44.46 -22.33
CA SER A 77 20.87 -45.60 -23.18
C SER A 77 19.87 -46.54 -22.48
N ALA A 78 19.49 -46.26 -21.24
CA ALA A 78 18.50 -47.06 -20.53
C ALA A 78 17.10 -46.86 -21.12
N GLY A 79 16.31 -47.93 -21.19
CA GLY A 79 14.93 -47.87 -21.69
C GLY A 79 13.99 -47.07 -20.78
N ALA A 80 12.80 -46.73 -21.30
CA ALA A 80 11.77 -46.02 -20.56
C ALA A 80 11.26 -46.86 -19.37
N GLY A 81 11.49 -46.38 -18.15
CA GLY A 81 10.95 -46.99 -16.93
C GLY A 81 9.46 -46.65 -16.72
N SER A 82 8.76 -47.44 -15.91
CA SER A 82 7.33 -47.23 -15.60
C SER A 82 7.02 -45.90 -14.90
N GLY A 83 8.00 -45.30 -14.23
CA GLY A 83 7.88 -44.01 -13.56
C GLY A 83 8.14 -42.79 -14.45
N GLU A 84 8.69 -42.97 -15.65
CA GLU A 84 9.17 -41.87 -16.50
C GLU A 84 8.02 -40.98 -16.98
N PHE A 85 6.86 -41.57 -17.26
CA PHE A 85 5.65 -40.82 -17.62
C PHE A 85 5.26 -39.81 -16.53
N HIS A 86 5.34 -40.20 -15.26
CA HIS A 86 5.01 -39.30 -14.16
C HIS A 86 6.06 -38.21 -13.99
N VAL A 87 7.34 -38.51 -14.20
CA VAL A 87 8.42 -37.51 -14.19
C VAL A 87 8.14 -36.44 -15.24
N TYR A 88 7.91 -36.83 -16.49
CA TYR A 88 7.56 -35.92 -17.58
C TYR A 88 6.30 -35.10 -17.27
N LYS A 89 5.22 -35.74 -16.78
CA LYS A 89 3.97 -35.05 -16.43
C LYS A 89 4.19 -33.95 -15.40
N GLN A 90 4.97 -34.22 -14.34
CA GLN A 90 5.26 -33.23 -13.30
C GLN A 90 6.20 -32.14 -13.80
N GLN A 91 7.22 -32.48 -14.60
CA GLN A 91 8.13 -31.52 -15.20
C GLN A 91 7.38 -30.57 -16.14
N ARG A 92 6.56 -31.10 -17.06
CA ARG A 92 5.78 -30.32 -18.01
C ARG A 92 4.80 -29.39 -17.30
N ARG A 93 4.13 -29.87 -16.25
CA ARG A 93 3.23 -29.03 -15.44
C ARG A 93 4.00 -27.87 -14.80
N ARG A 94 5.15 -28.13 -14.16
CA ARG A 94 5.99 -27.08 -13.57
C ARG A 94 6.48 -26.07 -14.61
N GLU A 95 6.84 -26.54 -15.80
CA GLU A 95 7.31 -25.67 -16.88
C GLU A 95 6.19 -24.78 -17.43
N TYR A 96 4.97 -25.31 -17.58
CA TYR A 96 3.82 -24.49 -17.98
C TYR A 96 3.44 -23.47 -16.92
N GLU A 97 3.44 -23.86 -15.64
CA GLU A 97 3.26 -22.91 -14.54
C GLU A 97 4.34 -21.81 -14.59
N ARG A 98 5.59 -22.16 -14.94
CA ARG A 98 6.73 -21.22 -15.02
C ARG A 98 6.57 -20.23 -16.16
N ILE A 99 6.23 -20.71 -17.34
CA ILE A 99 5.98 -19.88 -18.51
C ILE A 99 4.80 -18.94 -18.25
N GLN A 100 3.68 -19.46 -17.72
CA GLN A 100 2.51 -18.64 -17.38
C GLN A 100 2.84 -17.54 -16.37
N LEU A 101 3.62 -17.84 -15.33
CA LEU A 101 4.03 -16.84 -14.34
C LEU A 101 4.89 -15.74 -14.96
N MET A 102 5.85 -16.09 -15.81
CA MET A 102 6.67 -15.09 -16.51
C MET A 102 5.84 -14.23 -17.46
N GLU A 103 4.91 -14.82 -18.20
CA GLU A 103 3.99 -14.10 -19.09
C GLU A 103 3.08 -13.15 -18.28
N GLU A 104 2.51 -13.61 -17.16
CA GLU A 104 1.72 -12.77 -16.26
C GLU A 104 2.52 -11.61 -15.68
N GLN A 105 3.77 -11.85 -15.27
CA GLN A 105 4.67 -10.80 -14.76
C GLN A 105 5.00 -9.77 -15.84
N ASN A 106 5.37 -10.22 -17.03
CA ASN A 106 5.64 -9.33 -18.17
C ASN A 106 4.42 -8.48 -18.50
N ARG A 107 3.23 -9.10 -18.56
CA ARG A 107 1.98 -8.38 -18.81
C ARG A 107 1.71 -7.31 -17.75
N LYS A 108 1.80 -7.66 -16.46
CA LYS A 108 1.62 -6.70 -15.36
C LYS A 108 2.61 -5.55 -15.44
N ARG A 109 3.88 -5.85 -15.73
CA ARG A 109 4.93 -4.84 -15.90
C ARG A 109 4.59 -3.87 -17.03
N THR A 110 4.22 -4.38 -18.21
CA THR A 110 3.85 -3.52 -19.34
C THR A 110 2.62 -2.68 -19.04
N GLU A 111 1.60 -3.25 -18.39
CA GLU A 111 0.38 -2.53 -18.00
C GLU A 111 0.69 -1.41 -16.99
N GLN A 112 1.58 -1.68 -16.03
CA GLN A 112 2.02 -0.71 -15.02
C GLN A 112 2.85 0.42 -15.65
N GLU A 113 3.81 0.10 -16.51
CA GLU A 113 4.63 1.09 -17.23
C GLU A 113 3.75 2.01 -18.10
N GLU A 114 2.74 1.45 -18.79
CA GLU A 114 1.78 2.25 -19.54
C GLU A 114 0.92 3.13 -18.65
N PHE A 115 0.45 2.61 -17.52
CA PHE A 115 -0.35 3.36 -16.57
C PHE A 115 0.43 4.54 -15.99
N ASP A 116 1.66 4.30 -15.55
CA ASP A 116 2.53 5.33 -14.97
C ASP A 116 2.88 6.39 -16.01
N ARG A 117 3.15 5.98 -17.26
CA ARG A 117 3.37 6.92 -18.36
C ARG A 117 2.15 7.79 -18.63
N LYS A 118 0.94 7.21 -18.66
CA LYS A 118 -0.32 7.96 -18.86
C LYS A 118 -0.57 8.91 -17.69
N HIS A 119 -0.37 8.45 -16.46
CA HIS A 119 -0.54 9.25 -15.25
C HIS A 119 0.41 10.45 -15.23
N ALA A 120 1.70 10.23 -15.50
CA ALA A 120 2.70 11.29 -15.57
C ALA A 120 2.37 12.33 -16.65
N GLN A 121 1.85 11.92 -17.80
CA GLN A 121 1.42 12.85 -18.85
C GLN A 121 0.23 13.72 -18.42
N VAL A 122 -0.76 13.14 -17.73
CA VAL A 122 -1.91 13.87 -17.22
C VAL A 122 -1.45 14.88 -16.16
N GLN A 123 -0.64 14.43 -15.19
CA GLN A 123 -0.09 15.26 -14.14
C GLN A 123 0.70 16.46 -14.72
N ARG A 124 1.60 16.22 -15.68
CA ARG A 124 2.35 17.29 -16.36
C ARG A 124 1.45 18.32 -17.05
N LYS A 125 0.35 17.88 -17.66
CA LYS A 125 -0.61 18.79 -18.31
C LYS A 125 -1.35 19.65 -17.30
N ASP A 126 -1.72 19.07 -16.16
CA ASP A 126 -2.44 19.77 -15.10
C ASP A 126 -1.53 20.74 -14.34
N ASP A 127 -0.28 20.36 -14.08
CA ASP A 127 0.75 21.22 -13.50
C ASP A 127 1.06 22.39 -14.44
N ALA A 128 1.28 22.14 -15.73
CA ALA A 128 1.53 23.21 -16.70
C ALA A 128 0.36 24.21 -16.80
N LYS A 129 -0.89 23.76 -16.68
CA LYS A 129 -2.06 24.66 -16.61
C LYS A 129 -2.10 25.44 -15.30
N THR A 130 -1.82 24.76 -14.19
CA THR A 130 -1.82 25.34 -12.84
C THR A 130 -0.74 26.41 -12.70
N ASP A 131 0.47 26.15 -13.21
CA ASP A 131 1.61 27.07 -13.17
C ASP A 131 1.37 28.30 -14.05
N LYS A 132 0.83 28.12 -15.26
CA LYS A 132 0.40 29.25 -16.11
C LYS A 132 -0.62 30.13 -15.40
N ASN A 133 -1.59 29.53 -14.72
CA ASN A 133 -2.63 30.26 -13.98
C ASN A 133 -2.08 30.91 -12.71
N ARG A 134 -1.15 30.24 -12.01
CA ARG A 134 -0.44 30.76 -10.83
C ARG A 134 0.40 31.97 -11.20
N ALA A 135 1.22 31.88 -12.25
CA ALA A 135 2.02 32.98 -12.77
C ALA A 135 1.15 34.19 -13.16
N LYS A 136 -0.02 33.96 -13.79
CA LYS A 136 -0.98 35.04 -14.09
C LYS A 136 -1.51 35.72 -12.81
N ARG A 137 -1.85 34.94 -11.78
CA ARG A 137 -2.34 35.48 -10.49
C ARG A 137 -1.24 36.22 -9.74
N GLU A 138 -0.02 35.72 -9.73
CA GLU A 138 1.14 36.36 -9.09
C GLU A 138 1.50 37.67 -9.78
N LYS A 139 1.48 37.73 -11.12
CA LYS A 139 1.65 38.99 -11.86
C LYS A 139 0.58 40.02 -11.50
N LYS A 140 -0.71 39.62 -11.44
CA LYS A 140 -1.80 40.51 -11.02
C LYS A 140 -1.66 40.96 -9.57
N LYS A 141 -1.27 40.06 -8.66
CA LYS A 141 -1.04 40.36 -7.24
C LYS A 141 0.11 41.36 -7.09
N LEU A 142 1.22 41.15 -7.80
CA LEU A 142 2.35 42.08 -7.84
C LEU A 142 1.95 43.45 -8.38
N ALA A 143 1.17 43.51 -9.47
CA ALA A 143 0.68 44.77 -10.03
C ALA A 143 -0.23 45.52 -9.03
N ALA A 144 -1.16 44.81 -8.38
CA ALA A 144 -2.03 45.38 -7.36
C ALA A 144 -1.25 45.88 -6.13
N LEU A 145 -0.25 45.12 -5.66
CA LEU A 145 0.63 45.55 -4.56
C LEU A 145 1.45 46.79 -4.94
N LYS A 146 1.97 46.87 -6.17
CA LYS A 146 2.67 48.07 -6.68
C LYS A 146 1.75 49.28 -6.77
N ALA A 147 0.53 49.12 -7.27
CA ALA A 147 -0.46 50.19 -7.31
C ALA A 147 -0.84 50.69 -5.90
N HIS A 148 -1.04 49.78 -4.95
CA HIS A 148 -1.28 50.13 -3.55
C HIS A 148 -0.07 50.81 -2.87
N ALA A 149 1.15 50.41 -3.20
CA ALA A 149 2.37 51.04 -2.67
C ALA A 149 2.50 52.48 -3.20
N ALA A 150 2.29 52.69 -4.51
CA ALA A 150 2.29 54.02 -5.11
C ALA A 150 1.21 54.94 -4.50
N ALA A 151 0.00 54.44 -4.27
CA ALA A 151 -1.06 55.19 -3.61
C ALA A 151 -0.75 55.54 -2.14
N LYS A 152 0.11 54.77 -1.47
CA LYS A 152 0.57 55.02 -0.09
C LYS A 152 1.91 55.77 -0.01
N GLY A 153 2.42 56.29 -1.14
CA GLY A 153 3.70 57.02 -1.19
C GLY A 153 4.93 56.15 -0.91
N LYS A 154 4.84 54.82 -1.07
CA LYS A 154 5.95 53.87 -0.88
C LYS A 154 6.54 53.46 -2.23
N ASP A 155 7.86 53.32 -2.27
CA ASP A 155 8.59 53.02 -3.51
C ASP A 155 8.13 51.71 -4.17
N PRO A 156 7.60 51.76 -5.41
CA PRO A 156 7.03 50.59 -6.09
C PRO A 156 8.09 49.58 -6.54
N ALA A 157 9.37 49.97 -6.56
CA ALA A 157 10.49 49.11 -6.94
C ALA A 157 10.85 48.06 -5.86
N LYS A 158 10.49 48.28 -4.59
CA LYS A 158 10.86 47.40 -3.46
C LYS A 158 9.83 46.30 -3.16
N VAL A 159 8.76 46.20 -3.96
CA VAL A 159 7.63 45.30 -3.71
C VAL A 159 7.84 43.95 -4.39
N SER A 160 8.29 42.95 -3.62
CA SER A 160 8.42 41.54 -4.03
C SER A 160 7.31 40.67 -3.43
N THR A 161 6.93 39.59 -4.12
CA THR A 161 5.88 38.64 -3.63
C THR A 161 6.30 37.92 -2.34
N THR A 162 7.59 37.89 -2.03
CA THR A 162 8.21 37.13 -0.93
C THR A 162 8.18 37.84 0.43
N SER A 163 7.82 39.12 0.49
CA SER A 163 8.09 39.97 1.66
C SER A 163 6.87 40.37 2.50
N ASN A 164 5.67 39.82 2.25
CA ASN A 164 4.49 40.25 3.03
C ASN A 164 3.45 39.15 3.29
N SER A 165 3.85 38.08 4.00
CA SER A 165 2.93 37.11 4.62
C SER A 165 2.84 37.23 6.15
N SER A 166 3.40 38.28 6.75
CA SER A 166 3.51 38.44 8.22
C SER A 166 2.96 39.77 8.75
N SER A 167 1.72 40.15 8.44
CA SER A 167 1.01 41.17 9.23
C SER A 167 -0.52 41.04 9.24
N LYS A 168 -0.99 40.36 10.30
CA LYS A 168 -2.10 40.70 11.20
C LYS A 168 -3.32 41.45 10.62
N SER A 169 -4.48 40.77 10.58
CA SER A 169 -5.79 41.41 10.71
C SER A 169 -6.60 40.70 11.81
N GLN A 170 -7.07 41.51 12.76
CA GLN A 170 -7.90 41.12 13.91
C GLN A 170 -9.39 41.32 13.59
N GLN A 171 -10.22 40.31 13.96
CA GLN A 171 -11.66 40.33 14.35
C GLN A 171 -12.74 40.60 13.26
N PRO A 172 -14.04 40.20 13.42
CA PRO A 172 -14.73 39.44 14.49
C PRO A 172 -15.55 38.19 14.01
N GLU A 173 -16.20 37.52 14.96
CA GLU A 173 -16.86 36.20 14.85
C GLU A 173 -18.03 36.08 13.83
N ALA A 174 -18.05 34.96 13.11
CA ALA A 174 -19.28 34.29 12.65
C ALA A 174 -19.04 32.78 12.57
N LYS A 175 -19.48 32.05 13.60
CA LYS A 175 -19.32 30.60 13.76
C LYS A 175 -20.20 29.83 12.77
N ARG A 176 -19.61 29.39 11.66
CA ARG A 176 -20.09 28.21 10.90
C ARG A 176 -19.09 27.08 11.19
N PRO A 177 -19.49 25.93 11.77
CA PRO A 177 -18.53 24.88 12.08
C PRO A 177 -18.05 24.23 10.78
N ARG A 178 -16.84 24.60 10.34
CA ARG A 178 -16.08 23.80 9.37
C ARG A 178 -15.23 22.83 10.17
N LEU A 179 -15.54 21.54 10.07
CA LEU A 179 -14.66 20.46 10.49
C LEU A 179 -13.44 20.45 9.56
N HIS A 180 -12.44 21.28 9.87
CA HIS A 180 -11.11 21.12 9.30
C HIS A 180 -10.11 21.42 10.40
N ASN A 181 -9.44 20.36 10.88
CA ASN A 181 -8.39 20.44 11.87
C ASN A 181 -7.25 21.34 11.35
N ASP A 182 -7.07 22.51 11.95
CA ASP A 182 -5.98 23.46 11.65
C ASP A 182 -4.60 22.98 12.17
N ALA A 183 -4.48 21.73 12.61
CA ALA A 183 -3.27 21.15 13.20
C ALA A 183 -2.51 20.17 12.27
N VAL A 184 -2.79 20.15 10.97
CA VAL A 184 -1.99 19.34 10.03
C VAL A 184 -0.93 20.24 9.39
N GLN A 185 0.28 20.20 9.95
CA GLN A 185 1.46 20.71 9.28
C GLN A 185 1.52 20.07 7.90
N ARG A 186 1.54 20.90 6.85
CA ARG A 186 1.62 20.47 5.46
C ARG A 186 2.94 19.73 5.25
N ILE A 187 2.91 18.40 5.30
CA ILE A 187 4.06 17.55 5.01
C ILE A 187 4.50 17.83 3.57
N GLN A 188 5.69 18.43 3.42
CA GLN A 188 6.36 18.55 2.14
C GLN A 188 7.20 17.28 1.95
N PHE A 189 6.80 16.42 1.02
CA PHE A 189 7.65 15.30 0.60
C PHE A 189 8.77 15.86 -0.29
N LYS A 190 10.02 15.78 0.19
CA LYS A 190 11.19 15.95 -0.66
C LYS A 190 11.28 14.73 -1.57
N HIS A 191 11.25 14.95 -2.89
CA HIS A 191 11.58 13.92 -3.86
C HIS A 191 13.08 13.62 -3.79
N LYS A 192 13.45 12.36 -3.92
CA LYS A 192 14.80 11.83 -3.67
C LYS A 192 15.80 12.12 -4.81
N ASP A 193 15.33 12.70 -5.92
CA ASP A 193 16.09 12.74 -7.17
C ASP A 193 16.62 14.13 -7.55
N ASP A 194 16.47 15.16 -6.70
CA ASP A 194 16.93 16.53 -6.97
C ASP A 194 18.38 16.82 -6.54
N SER A 195 19.21 15.79 -6.30
CA SER A 195 20.65 15.94 -6.09
C SER A 195 21.42 15.19 -7.17
N ASP A 196 22.05 15.98 -8.05
CA ASP A 196 23.07 15.62 -9.06
C ASP A 196 22.65 15.85 -10.52
N HIS A 197 22.40 17.11 -10.86
CA HIS A 197 22.70 17.60 -12.21
C HIS A 197 23.58 18.83 -12.06
N SER A 198 24.88 18.59 -11.88
CA SER A 198 25.92 19.59 -12.09
C SER A 198 25.93 19.94 -13.58
N ASP A 199 25.70 21.21 -13.88
CA ASP A 199 26.06 21.84 -15.16
C ASP A 199 27.54 21.56 -15.42
N ASP A 200 27.84 20.58 -16.29
CA ASP A 200 29.12 20.55 -16.99
C ASP A 200 29.02 21.58 -18.11
N HIS A 201 29.73 22.69 -17.89
CA HIS A 201 29.97 23.72 -18.88
C HIS A 201 30.77 23.10 -20.04
N ASP A 202 30.19 23.12 -21.25
CA ASP A 202 30.93 22.87 -22.48
C ASP A 202 32.01 23.96 -22.63
N ASP A 203 33.27 23.60 -22.36
CA ASP A 203 34.44 24.36 -22.81
C ASP A 203 34.75 23.91 -24.24
N ASP A 204 34.42 24.79 -25.19
CA ASP A 204 34.86 24.74 -26.57
C ASP A 204 36.39 24.69 -26.62
N HIS A 205 36.95 23.52 -26.93
CA HIS A 205 38.33 23.41 -27.40
C HIS A 205 38.31 23.31 -28.93
N ASP A 206 38.50 24.47 -29.56
CA ASP A 206 39.04 24.59 -30.90
C ASP A 206 40.42 23.91 -30.93
N ASP A 207 40.56 22.82 -31.69
CA ASP A 207 41.85 22.39 -32.21
C ASP A 207 41.75 22.12 -33.72
N ALA A 208 42.45 22.99 -34.43
CA ALA A 208 42.61 23.01 -35.85
C ALA A 208 43.60 21.93 -36.34
N ALA A 209 43.30 21.41 -37.53
CA ALA A 209 44.25 21.01 -38.58
C ALA A 209 45.20 19.81 -38.37
N GLY A 210 45.18 18.92 -39.38
CA GLY A 210 46.19 17.89 -39.69
C GLY A 210 45.51 16.59 -40.13
N ASP A 211 45.10 16.43 -41.39
CA ASP A 211 45.90 16.04 -42.58
C ASP A 211 46.67 14.70 -42.45
N THR A 212 46.53 13.88 -43.50
CA THR A 212 47.21 12.59 -43.84
C THR A 212 46.81 11.34 -43.03
N PHE A 213 46.56 10.14 -43.57
CA PHE A 213 46.57 9.53 -44.92
C PHE A 213 45.50 8.41 -44.92
#